data_AF-A0A4P9Z1H9-F1
#
_entry.id   AF-A0A4P9Z1H9-F1
#
_cell.length_a   1.000
_cell.length_b   1.000
_cell.length_c   1.000
_cell.angle_alpha   90.00
_cell.angle_beta   90.00
_cell.angle_gamma   90.00
#
_symmetry.space_group_name_H-M   'P 1'
#
loop_
_entity.id
_entity.type
_entity.pdbx_description
1 polymer ?
#
loop_
_entity_poly.entity_id
_entity_poly.type
_entity_poly.pdbx_seq_one_letter_code
_entity_poly.pdbx_strand_id
1 'polypeptide(L)'
;VILPLLAYVGLFSAAILITMSLACGLYYVSELIEENTVWAGRVIRWLTWTVTVVQLALLLVDGLPFMRVMYSLACLLMLSTNMLAFPHIHITSPSFIAGCVMTVVNHFLWFQYFSQHPATLLQVATFFGVCVWLVPFAYFLSLSTSNASLPS
;
A
#
# COMPACT_ATOMS: atom_id res chain seq x y z
N VAL A 1 -31.31 5.39 -28.67
CA VAL A 1 -31.84 5.11 -27.31
C VAL A 1 -31.39 3.75 -26.78
N ILE A 2 -31.41 2.67 -27.59
CA ILE A 2 -31.03 1.32 -27.13
C ILE A 2 -29.52 1.19 -26.82
N LEU A 3 -28.64 1.73 -27.68
CA LEU A 3 -27.18 1.69 -27.48
C LEU A 3 -26.70 2.25 -26.12
N PRO A 4 -27.15 3.43 -25.65
CA PRO A 4 -26.74 3.93 -24.34
C PRO A 4 -27.30 3.11 -23.17
N LEU A 5 -28.53 2.56 -23.27
CA LEU A 5 -29.05 1.64 -22.24
C LEU A 5 -28.20 0.37 -22.13
N LEU A 6 -27.81 -0.21 -23.26
CA LEU A 6 -26.91 -1.36 -23.31
C LEU A 6 -25.53 -1.01 -22.71
N ALA A 7 -25.02 0.19 -22.97
CA ALA A 7 -23.76 0.67 -22.38
C ALA A 7 -23.85 0.82 -20.84
N TYR A 8 -24.95 1.32 -20.29
CA TYR A 8 -25.14 1.41 -18.83
C TYR A 8 -25.19 0.03 -18.16
N VAL A 9 -25.90 -0.93 -18.76
CA VAL A 9 -25.94 -2.31 -18.27
C VAL A 9 -24.55 -2.97 -18.37
N GLY A 10 -23.84 -2.74 -19.46
CA GLY A 10 -22.45 -3.18 -19.65
C GLY A 10 -21.50 -2.60 -18.60
N LEU A 11 -21.58 -1.30 -18.31
CA LEU A 11 -20.76 -0.65 -17.29
C LEU A 11 -21.04 -1.21 -15.88
N PHE A 12 -22.31 -1.42 -15.54
CA PHE A 12 -22.71 -1.96 -14.25
C PHE A 12 -22.23 -3.40 -14.06
N SER A 13 -22.42 -4.25 -15.06
CA SER A 13 -21.92 -5.64 -15.02
C SER A 13 -20.39 -5.70 -14.98
N ALA A 14 -19.69 -4.86 -15.76
CA ALA A 14 -18.24 -4.75 -15.72
C ALA A 14 -17.75 -4.31 -14.32
N ALA A 15 -18.42 -3.35 -13.69
CA ALA A 15 -18.07 -2.91 -12.33
C ALA A 15 -18.21 -4.04 -11.29
N ILE A 16 -19.27 -4.85 -11.39
CA ILE A 16 -19.46 -6.03 -10.52
C ILE A 16 -18.34 -7.04 -10.74
N LEU A 17 -18.04 -7.38 -12.00
CA LEU A 17 -17.03 -8.37 -12.35
C LEU A 17 -15.62 -7.94 -11.91
N ILE A 18 -15.27 -6.66 -12.09
CA ILE A 18 -13.99 -6.12 -11.61
C ILE A 18 -13.89 -6.20 -10.09
N THR A 19 -14.96 -5.81 -9.38
CA THR A 19 -14.99 -5.86 -7.92
C THR A 19 -14.86 -7.31 -7.41
N MET A 20 -15.57 -8.26 -8.03
CA MET A 20 -15.49 -9.67 -7.68
C MET A 20 -14.10 -10.26 -7.98
N SER A 21 -13.51 -9.92 -9.13
CA SER A 21 -12.16 -10.35 -9.48
C SER A 21 -11.13 -9.84 -8.47
N LEU A 22 -11.23 -8.57 -8.05
CA LEU A 22 -10.39 -7.99 -7.01
C LEU A 22 -10.61 -8.68 -5.66
N ALA A 23 -11.86 -8.95 -5.28
CA ALA A 23 -12.19 -9.63 -4.04
C ALA A 23 -11.62 -11.06 -4.00
N CYS A 24 -11.78 -11.84 -5.07
CA CYS A 24 -11.21 -13.18 -5.19
C CYS A 24 -9.67 -13.16 -5.15
N GLY A 25 -9.03 -12.19 -5.81
CA GLY A 25 -7.57 -12.04 -5.79
C GLY A 25 -7.05 -11.73 -4.39
N LEU A 26 -7.70 -10.81 -3.67
CA LEU A 26 -7.34 -10.47 -2.30
C LEU A 26 -7.59 -11.63 -1.33
N TYR A 27 -8.68 -12.37 -1.51
CA TYR A 27 -8.98 -13.57 -0.73
C TYR A 27 -7.89 -14.63 -0.90
N TYR A 28 -7.50 -14.93 -2.14
CA TYR A 28 -6.41 -15.88 -2.42
C TYR A 28 -5.07 -15.45 -1.80
N VAL A 29 -4.73 -14.15 -1.90
CA VAL A 29 -3.53 -13.61 -1.24
C VAL A 29 -3.63 -13.74 0.28
N SER A 30 -4.81 -13.54 0.85
CA SER A 30 -5.03 -13.63 2.29
C SER A 30 -4.85 -15.06 2.81
N GLU A 31 -5.37 -16.06 2.09
CA GLU A 31 -5.18 -17.48 2.38
C GLU A 31 -3.69 -17.87 2.30
N LEU A 32 -2.97 -17.39 1.27
CA LEU A 32 -1.54 -17.62 1.13
C LEU A 32 -0.72 -17.03 2.28
N ILE A 33 -1.12 -15.86 2.79
CA ILE A 33 -0.49 -15.23 3.96
C ILE A 33 -0.75 -16.03 5.22
N GLU A 34 -1.97 -16.54 5.39
CA GLU A 34 -2.38 -17.34 6.55
C GLU A 34 -1.64 -18.69 6.60
N GLU A 35 -1.55 -19.39 5.45
CA GLU A 35 -0.79 -20.65 5.35
C GLU A 35 0.71 -20.44 5.56
N ASN A 36 1.26 -19.30 5.10
CA ASN A 36 2.70 -19.05 5.07
C ASN A 36 3.10 -17.72 5.76
N THR A 37 2.71 -17.54 7.02
CA THR A 37 2.96 -16.31 7.80
C THR A 37 4.43 -15.87 7.83
N VAL A 38 5.38 -16.82 7.90
CA VAL A 38 6.83 -16.55 7.87
C VAL A 38 7.27 -15.96 6.52
N TRP A 39 6.70 -16.46 5.42
CA TRP A 39 6.96 -15.94 4.08
C TRP A 39 6.32 -14.57 3.88
N ALA A 40 5.10 -14.36 4.37
CA ALA A 40 4.44 -13.04 4.31
C ALA A 40 5.31 -11.95 4.96
N GLY A 41 5.83 -12.20 6.17
CA GLY A 41 6.73 -11.28 6.86
C GLY A 41 8.08 -11.07 6.14
N ARG A 42 8.54 -12.05 5.34
CA ARG A 42 9.73 -11.89 4.49
C ARG A 42 9.42 -11.04 3.26
N VAL A 43 8.29 -11.29 2.59
CA VAL A 43 7.85 -10.55 1.40
C VAL A 43 7.66 -9.08 1.73
N ILE A 44 6.99 -8.73 2.82
CA ILE A 44 6.79 -7.32 3.16
C ILE A 44 8.12 -6.62 3.42
N ARG A 45 9.09 -7.27 4.09
CA ARG A 45 10.46 -6.72 4.23
C ARG A 45 11.16 -6.51 2.89
N TRP A 46 11.00 -7.44 1.95
CA TRP A 46 11.53 -7.29 0.59
C TRP A 46 10.87 -6.12 -0.15
N LEU A 47 9.54 -5.96 0.00
CA LEU A 47 8.80 -4.83 -0.56
C LEU A 47 9.28 -3.50 0.05
N THR A 48 9.47 -3.44 1.37
CA THR A 48 10.00 -2.25 2.05
C THR A 48 11.38 -1.88 1.50
N TRP A 49 12.30 -2.84 1.42
CA TRP A 49 13.65 -2.59 0.89
C TRP A 49 13.62 -2.14 -0.58
N THR A 50 12.79 -2.79 -1.40
CA THR A 50 12.61 -2.43 -2.82
C THR A 50 12.10 -0.99 -2.95
N VAL A 51 11.06 -0.61 -2.20
CA VAL A 51 10.53 0.76 -2.21
C VAL A 51 11.55 1.77 -1.72
N THR A 52 12.31 1.45 -0.68
CA THR A 52 13.40 2.30 -0.20
C THR A 52 14.46 2.53 -1.29
N VAL A 53 14.90 1.48 -1.99
CA VAL A 53 15.86 1.60 -3.10
C VAL A 53 15.28 2.44 -4.24
N VAL A 54 14.02 2.22 -4.62
CA VAL A 54 13.35 3.02 -5.66
C VAL A 54 13.28 4.49 -5.26
N GLN A 55 12.93 4.81 -4.01
CA GLN A 55 12.89 6.20 -3.55
C GLN A 55 14.26 6.88 -3.56
N LEU A 56 15.33 6.15 -3.19
CA LEU A 56 16.69 6.66 -3.29
C LEU A 56 17.13 6.83 -4.75
N ALA A 57 16.74 5.92 -5.64
CA ALA A 57 17.01 6.05 -7.07
C ALA A 57 16.31 7.27 -7.67
N LEU A 58 15.04 7.50 -7.34
CA LEU A 58 14.29 8.69 -7.77
C LEU A 58 14.89 9.98 -7.18
N LEU A 59 15.42 9.94 -5.96
CA LEU A 59 16.14 11.07 -5.37
C LEU A 59 17.41 11.42 -6.17
N LEU A 60 18.19 10.41 -6.58
CA LEU A 60 19.46 10.60 -7.29
C LEU A 60 19.28 10.95 -8.77
N VAL A 61 18.27 10.37 -9.43
CA VAL A 61 18.05 10.53 -10.88
C VAL A 61 17.12 11.71 -11.18
N ASP A 62 15.96 11.80 -10.51
CA ASP A 62 14.94 12.82 -10.78
C ASP A 62 15.08 14.06 -9.88
N GLY A 63 16.02 14.05 -8.92
CA GLY A 63 16.28 15.21 -8.06
C GLY A 63 15.11 15.57 -7.15
N LEU A 64 14.33 14.57 -6.71
CA LEU A 64 13.17 14.77 -5.85
C LEU A 64 13.52 15.56 -4.56
N PRO A 65 12.57 16.31 -3.97
CA PRO A 65 12.84 17.14 -2.81
C PRO A 65 13.29 16.29 -1.61
N PHE A 66 14.54 16.48 -1.18
CA PHE A 66 15.20 15.70 -0.14
C PHE A 66 14.35 15.55 1.14
N MET A 67 13.74 16.64 1.62
CA MET A 67 12.93 16.62 2.85
C MET A 67 11.70 15.69 2.75
N ARG A 68 11.06 15.60 1.58
CA ARG A 68 9.89 14.72 1.39
C ARG A 68 10.31 13.26 1.27
N VAL A 69 11.45 13.00 0.62
CA VAL A 69 12.03 11.65 0.56
C VAL A 69 12.45 11.20 1.96
N MET A 70 13.09 12.05 2.76
CA MET A 70 13.43 11.73 4.15
C MET A 70 12.20 11.42 5.00
N TYR A 71 11.10 12.19 4.84
CA TYR A 71 9.84 11.88 5.53
C TYR A 71 9.28 10.51 5.10
N SER A 72 9.32 10.20 3.80
CA SER A 72 8.85 8.91 3.31
C SER A 72 9.72 7.75 3.80
N LEU A 73 11.03 7.92 3.88
CA LEU A 73 11.94 6.94 4.47
C LEU A 73 11.66 6.75 5.96
N ALA A 74 11.45 7.84 6.70
CA ALA A 74 11.06 7.77 8.11
C ALA A 74 9.74 7.02 8.31
N CYS A 75 8.76 7.22 7.42
CA CYS A 75 7.51 6.47 7.41
C CYS A 75 7.74 4.97 7.19
N LEU A 76 8.57 4.60 6.19
CA LEU A 76 8.91 3.21 5.90
C LEU A 76 9.69 2.57 7.05
N LEU A 77 10.58 3.32 7.72
CA LEU A 77 11.30 2.86 8.90
C LEU A 77 10.34 2.59 10.07
N MET A 78 9.42 3.50 10.36
CA MET A 78 8.40 3.32 11.40
C MET A 78 7.53 2.07 11.12
N LEU A 79 7.13 1.86 9.86
CA LEU A 79 6.43 0.65 9.42
C LEU A 79 7.30 -0.61 9.59
N SER A 80 8.60 -0.52 9.28
CA SER A 80 9.53 -1.65 9.45
C SER A 80 9.74 -2.03 10.92
N THR A 81 9.78 -1.05 11.83
CA THR A 81 9.85 -1.32 13.27
C THR A 81 8.57 -1.96 13.79
N ASN A 82 7.41 -1.56 13.25
CA ASN A 82 6.13 -2.19 13.59
C ASN A 82 6.06 -3.66 13.12
N MET A 83 6.71 -3.99 12.00
CA MET A 83 6.85 -5.38 11.52
C MET A 83 7.76 -6.26 12.38
N LEU A 84 8.67 -5.71 13.20
CA LEU A 84 9.51 -6.52 14.08
C LEU A 84 8.73 -7.15 15.23
N ALA A 85 7.55 -6.60 15.56
CA ALA A 85 6.63 -7.14 16.56
C ALA A 85 5.66 -8.20 15.99
N PHE A 86 5.79 -8.56 14.71
CA PHE A 86 4.99 -9.61 14.08
C PHE A 86 5.29 -10.97 14.75
N PRO A 87 4.26 -11.77 15.15
CA PRO A 87 2.86 -11.69 14.75
C PRO A 87 1.90 -11.01 15.75
N HIS A 88 2.33 -10.66 16.97
CA HIS A 88 1.45 -10.10 18.00
C HIS A 88 1.42 -8.55 17.97
N ILE A 89 0.90 -7.99 16.88
CA ILE A 89 0.80 -6.53 16.73
C ILE A 89 -0.52 -6.05 17.33
N HIS A 90 -0.43 -5.31 18.43
CA HIS A 90 -1.58 -4.62 19.00
C HIS A 90 -1.93 -3.40 18.15
N ILE A 91 -3.12 -3.42 17.53
CA ILE A 91 -3.70 -2.29 16.76
C ILE A 91 -3.83 -1.00 17.58
N THR A 92 -3.79 -1.09 18.92
CA THR A 92 -3.85 0.04 19.86
C THR A 92 -2.47 0.57 20.23
N SER A 93 -1.38 -0.03 19.73
CA SER A 93 -0.03 0.43 20.04
C SER A 93 0.21 1.84 19.47
N PRO A 94 0.87 2.74 20.22
CA PRO A 94 1.11 4.10 19.76
C PRO A 94 1.96 4.15 18.48
N SER A 95 2.87 3.19 18.30
CA SER A 95 3.71 3.10 17.09
C SER A 95 2.92 2.70 15.84
N PHE A 96 1.88 1.86 15.98
CA PHE A 96 0.98 1.53 14.86
C PHE A 96 0.17 2.75 14.43
N ILE A 97 -0.44 3.47 15.38
CA ILE A 97 -1.20 4.69 15.11
C ILE A 97 -0.28 5.75 14.49
N ALA A 98 0.93 5.94 15.03
CA ALA A 98 1.93 6.83 14.46
C ALA A 98 2.28 6.45 13.02
N GLY A 99 2.46 5.16 12.72
CA GLY A 99 2.71 4.68 11.36
C GLY A 99 1.56 4.97 10.39
N CYS A 100 0.31 4.78 10.83
CA CYS A 100 -0.88 5.14 10.04
C CYS A 100 -0.93 6.64 9.76
N VAL A 101 -0.76 7.48 10.79
CA VAL A 101 -0.75 8.94 10.64
C VAL A 101 0.38 9.39 9.72
N MET A 102 1.60 8.86 9.89
CA MET A 102 2.74 9.17 9.03
C MET A 102 2.48 8.77 7.58
N THR A 103 1.83 7.63 7.33
CA THR A 103 1.49 7.18 5.97
C THR A 103 0.50 8.14 5.31
N VAL A 104 -0.52 8.58 6.05
CA VAL A 104 -1.52 9.54 5.56
C VAL A 104 -0.88 10.90 5.28
N VAL A 105 -0.03 11.39 6.18
CA VAL A 105 0.72 12.64 5.97
C VAL A 105 1.66 12.51 4.77
N ASN A 106 2.36 11.38 4.60
CA ASN A 106 3.22 11.12 3.45
C ASN A 106 2.43 11.19 2.13
N HIS A 107 1.23 10.60 2.10
CA HIS A 107 0.32 10.71 0.96
C HIS A 107 0.00 12.17 0.62
N PHE A 108 -0.42 12.98 1.60
CA PHE A 108 -0.76 14.38 1.36
C PHE A 108 0.46 15.21 0.94
N LEU A 109 1.64 14.96 1.51
CA LEU A 109 2.88 15.63 1.12
C LEU A 109 3.24 15.35 -0.33
N TRP A 110 3.16 14.10 -0.80
CA TRP A 110 3.39 13.79 -2.21
C TRP A 110 2.31 14.36 -3.11
N PHE A 111 1.05 14.38 -2.65
CA PHE A 111 -0.06 14.89 -3.45
C PHE A 111 0.09 16.39 -3.70
N GLN A 112 0.46 17.15 -2.67
CA GLN A 112 0.79 18.56 -2.79
C GLN A 112 1.97 18.81 -3.74
N TYR A 113 3.00 17.95 -3.73
CA TYR A 113 4.14 18.08 -4.62
C TYR A 113 3.75 17.89 -6.09
N PHE A 114 3.03 16.83 -6.43
CA PHE A 114 2.54 16.58 -7.79
C PHE A 114 1.42 17.53 -8.22
N SER A 115 0.73 18.17 -7.26
CA SER A 115 -0.21 19.25 -7.58
C SER A 115 0.50 20.53 -8.05
N GLN A 116 1.76 20.75 -7.64
CA GLN A 116 2.55 21.91 -8.05
C GLN A 116 3.45 21.60 -9.27
N HIS A 117 3.76 20.33 -9.50
CA HIS A 117 4.61 19.88 -10.61
C HIS A 117 3.76 19.01 -11.55
N PRO A 118 3.41 19.50 -12.75
CA PRO A 118 2.53 18.78 -13.65
C PRO A 118 3.20 17.47 -14.11
N ALA A 119 2.71 16.35 -13.58
CA ALA A 119 3.05 15.01 -14.00
C ALA A 119 1.81 14.35 -14.64
N THR A 120 2.05 13.37 -15.50
CA THR A 120 0.95 12.60 -16.10
C THR A 120 0.22 11.80 -15.02
N LEU A 121 -1.09 11.59 -15.19
CA LEU A 121 -1.89 10.78 -14.25
C LEU A 121 -1.26 9.41 -14.01
N LEU A 122 -0.71 8.79 -15.07
CA LEU A 122 -0.03 7.50 -14.97
C LEU A 122 1.22 7.57 -14.09
N GLN A 123 2.05 8.61 -14.21
CA GLN A 123 3.23 8.79 -13.35
C GLN A 123 2.84 8.99 -11.88
N VAL A 124 1.80 9.80 -11.63
CA VAL A 124 1.28 9.99 -10.27
C VAL A 124 0.72 8.67 -9.73
N ALA A 125 -0.13 7.99 -10.49
CA ALA A 125 -0.75 6.72 -10.06
C ALA A 125 0.30 5.63 -9.76
N THR A 126 1.31 5.49 -10.62
CA THR A 126 2.39 4.51 -10.43
C THR A 126 3.29 4.87 -9.24
N PHE A 127 3.64 6.15 -9.07
CA PHE A 127 4.39 6.61 -7.90
C PHE A 127 3.62 6.34 -6.60
N PHE A 128 2.35 6.72 -6.53
CA PHE A 128 1.53 6.49 -5.33
C PHE A 128 1.30 5.00 -5.07
N GLY A 129 0.98 4.22 -6.10
CA GLY A 129 0.76 2.79 -5.96
C GLY A 129 1.98 2.06 -5.43
N VAL A 130 3.15 2.30 -6.04
CA VAL A 130 4.39 1.58 -5.70
C VAL A 130 5.11 2.18 -4.50
N CYS A 131 5.32 3.49 -4.48
CA CYS A 131 6.20 4.13 -3.50
C CYS A 131 5.49 4.53 -2.19
N VAL A 132 4.17 4.74 -2.22
CA VAL A 132 3.41 5.22 -1.06
C VAL A 132 2.55 4.11 -0.47
N TRP A 133 1.82 3.37 -1.29
CA TRP A 133 0.77 2.45 -0.81
C TRP A 133 1.16 0.97 -0.78
N LEU A 134 2.09 0.51 -1.60
CA LEU A 134 2.44 -0.92 -1.70
C LEU A 134 2.79 -1.55 -0.34
N VAL A 135 3.66 -0.90 0.43
CA VAL A 135 4.13 -1.41 1.73
C VAL A 135 3.04 -1.32 2.80
N PRO A 136 2.38 -0.16 3.04
CA PRO A 136 1.26 -0.08 3.98
C PRO A 136 0.14 -1.07 3.66
N PHE A 137 -0.22 -1.20 2.38
CA PHE A 137 -1.28 -2.11 1.95
C PHE A 137 -0.95 -3.57 2.24
N ALA A 138 0.25 -4.03 1.86
CA ALA A 138 0.71 -5.38 2.16
C ALA A 138 0.76 -5.65 3.68
N TYR A 139 1.16 -4.65 4.46
CA TYR A 139 1.15 -4.72 5.92
C TYR A 139 -0.28 -4.84 6.49
N PHE A 140 -1.24 -4.04 6.03
CA PHE A 140 -2.63 -4.13 6.48
C PHE A 140 -3.29 -5.46 6.11
N LEU A 141 -3.06 -5.97 4.89
CA LEU A 141 -3.54 -7.29 4.48
C LEU A 141 -2.98 -8.42 5.36
N SER A 142 -1.72 -8.29 5.78
CA SER A 142 -1.10 -9.27 6.67
C SER A 142 -1.61 -9.20 8.11
N LEU A 143 -2.09 -8.04 8.57
CA LEU A 143 -2.69 -7.90 9.89
C LEU A 143 -4.14 -8.39 9.94
N SER A 144 -4.91 -8.21 8.85
CA SER A 144 -6.29 -8.68 8.81
C SER A 144 -6.38 -10.21 8.86
N THR A 145 -5.41 -10.89 8.27
CA THR A 145 -5.30 -12.36 8.26
C THR A 145 -4.86 -12.92 9.61
N SER A 146 -3.85 -12.32 10.24
CA SER A 146 -3.35 -12.78 11.55
C SER A 146 -4.36 -12.63 12.70
N ASN A 147 -5.30 -11.68 12.60
CA ASN A 147 -6.37 -11.50 13.60
C ASN A 147 -7.61 -12.37 13.33
N ALA A 148 -7.72 -12.96 12.14
CA ALA A 148 -8.86 -13.80 11.74
C ALA A 148 -8.68 -15.28 12.11
N SER A 149 -7.44 -15.73 12.36
CA SER A 149 -7.19 -17.06 12.90
C SER A 149 -7.76 -17.15 14.33
N LEU A 150 -8.76 -18.02 14.50
CA LEU A 150 -9.46 -18.32 15.76
C LEU A 150 -8.47 -18.46 16.95
N PRO A 151 -8.83 -18.01 18.18
CA PRO A 151 -8.02 -18.29 19.35
C PRO A 151 -7.97 -19.80 19.57
N SER A 152 -6.78 -20.39 19.44
CA SER A 152 -6.50 -21.78 19.84
C SER A 152 -6.48 -21.91 21.35
#